data_AF-G4R854-F1
#
_entry.id   AF-G4R854-F1
#
_cell.length_a   1.000
_cell.length_b   1.000
_cell.length_c   1.000
_cell.angle_alpha   90.00
_cell.angle_beta   90.00
_cell.angle_gamma   90.00
#
_symmetry.space_group_name_H-M   'P 1'
#
loop_
_entity.id
_entity.type
_entity.pdbx_description
1 polymer ?
#
loop_
_entity_poly.entity_id
_entity_poly.type
_entity_poly.pdbx_seq_one_letter_code
_entity_poly.pdbx_strand_id
1 'polypeptide(L)'
;MWDFSIGRSIGLVGRTLPFVIFRMIVYFGIALAYVLVTGAGAGIGWGVGAFGEPDFQMTSTFWGGAIGFALTAGVLYFLREYILYIVKAGHIAVLVELIDGNSIPEGRGQIEHASGVVKERFAEASVLFAIDQLVRGVIGAIMGIVQGIASILPIPGLRNIMGIVKAFLRIAVGLIDEVILAYSIRTRTTNPWASAQTALVLYGQNYKTMLKNAAWLTVFTYGLAFVVFLVMLAPAAAVAYLIPGGWSAGGFIFALVFAWAVKAAVIEPFAIAAMLQVYFKTIEGQVPDPEWVDRIDGASKKFRKLGERAAAWGSTRPADGSAQA
;
A
#
# COMPACT_ATOMS: atom_id res chain seq x y z
N MET A 1 7.59 -21.24 14.16
CA MET A 1 8.35 -20.84 12.94
C MET A 1 7.74 -19.57 12.37
N TRP A 2 6.44 -19.52 12.09
CA TRP A 2 5.61 -18.31 11.99
C TRP A 2 4.26 -18.58 12.67
N ASP A 3 3.45 -17.55 12.92
CA ASP A 3 2.27 -17.55 13.79
C ASP A 3 0.96 -17.27 13.04
N PHE A 4 0.99 -17.19 11.70
CA PHE A 4 -0.19 -17.06 10.82
C PHE A 4 -0.53 -18.37 10.09
N SER A 5 -1.80 -18.51 9.68
CA SER A 5 -2.25 -19.63 8.85
C SER A 5 -2.30 -19.22 7.37
N ILE A 6 -1.49 -19.90 6.55
CA ILE A 6 -1.47 -19.69 5.08
C ILE A 6 -2.84 -20.00 4.48
N GLY A 7 -3.44 -21.13 4.85
CA GLY A 7 -4.76 -21.54 4.34
C GLY A 7 -5.86 -20.54 4.72
N ARG A 8 -5.82 -20.01 5.95
CA ARG A 8 -6.75 -18.95 6.37
C ARG A 8 -6.53 -17.68 5.57
N SER A 9 -5.28 -17.24 5.37
CA SER A 9 -4.97 -16.05 4.56
C SER A 9 -5.47 -16.18 3.12
N ILE A 10 -5.25 -17.35 2.50
CA ILE A 10 -5.74 -17.64 1.14
C ILE A 10 -7.28 -17.61 1.12
N GLY A 11 -7.93 -18.22 2.12
CA GLY A 11 -9.39 -18.19 2.23
C GLY A 11 -9.96 -16.78 2.40
N LEU A 12 -9.30 -15.92 3.19
CA LEU A 12 -9.67 -14.51 3.36
C LEU A 12 -9.53 -13.73 2.04
N VAL A 13 -8.44 -13.91 1.31
CA VAL A 13 -8.25 -13.29 -0.01
C VAL A 13 -9.28 -13.81 -1.02
N GLY A 14 -9.57 -15.11 -1.00
CA GLY A 14 -10.62 -15.72 -1.84
C GLY A 14 -12.00 -15.11 -1.58
N ARG A 15 -12.37 -14.90 -0.32
CA ARG A 15 -13.64 -14.24 0.06
C ARG A 15 -13.65 -12.74 -0.27
N THR A 16 -12.51 -12.16 -0.62
CA THR A 16 -12.37 -10.76 -1.06
C THR A 16 -12.04 -10.62 -2.54
N LEU A 17 -12.32 -11.65 -3.35
CA LEU A 17 -12.10 -11.63 -4.80
C LEU A 17 -12.71 -10.40 -5.52
N PRO A 18 -13.94 -9.94 -5.23
CA PRO A 18 -14.47 -8.72 -5.84
C PRO A 18 -13.58 -7.50 -5.57
N PHE A 19 -13.01 -7.37 -4.37
CA PHE A 19 -12.05 -6.33 -4.02
C PHE A 19 -10.70 -6.49 -4.73
N VAL A 20 -10.22 -7.73 -4.86
CA VAL A 20 -9.00 -8.04 -5.64
C VAL A 20 -9.17 -7.62 -7.09
N ILE A 21 -10.34 -7.90 -7.70
CA ILE A 21 -10.68 -7.48 -9.05
C ILE A 21 -10.76 -5.95 -9.15
N PHE A 22 -11.43 -5.31 -8.19
CA PHE A 22 -11.51 -3.85 -8.14
C PHE A 22 -10.13 -3.20 -8.07
N ARG A 23 -9.23 -3.73 -7.24
CA ARG A 23 -7.81 -3.32 -7.18
C ARG A 23 -7.14 -3.45 -8.55
N MET A 24 -7.29 -4.60 -9.21
CA MET A 24 -6.74 -4.80 -10.56
C MET A 24 -7.25 -3.78 -11.56
N ILE A 25 -8.56 -3.48 -11.55
CA ILE A 25 -9.17 -2.47 -12.44
C ILE A 25 -8.57 -1.09 -12.17
N VAL A 26 -8.39 -0.70 -10.91
CA VAL A 26 -7.79 0.59 -10.54
C VAL A 26 -6.32 0.68 -11.01
N TYR A 27 -5.52 -0.35 -10.73
CA TYR A 27 -4.11 -0.38 -11.17
C TYR A 27 -3.99 -0.36 -12.69
N PHE A 28 -4.82 -1.15 -13.38
CA PHE A 28 -4.87 -1.18 -14.83
C PHE A 28 -5.36 0.15 -15.41
N GLY A 29 -6.37 0.78 -14.81
CA GLY A 29 -6.87 2.10 -15.22
C GLY A 29 -5.80 3.19 -15.16
N ILE A 30 -4.95 3.18 -14.13
CA ILE A 30 -3.79 4.08 -14.02
C ILE A 30 -2.79 3.82 -15.16
N ALA A 31 -2.45 2.56 -15.42
CA ALA A 31 -1.55 2.20 -16.52
C ALA A 31 -2.13 2.57 -17.90
N LEU A 32 -3.42 2.30 -18.09
CA LEU A 32 -4.15 2.63 -19.31
C LEU A 32 -4.19 4.14 -19.55
N ALA A 33 -4.37 4.95 -18.50
CA ALA A 33 -4.31 6.41 -18.60
C ALA A 33 -2.95 6.89 -19.15
N TYR A 34 -1.83 6.33 -18.65
CA TYR A 34 -0.51 6.61 -19.21
C TYR A 34 -0.41 6.27 -20.69
N VAL A 35 -0.86 5.09 -21.09
CA VAL A 35 -0.78 4.64 -22.49
C VAL A 35 -1.65 5.50 -23.40
N LEU A 36 -2.92 5.72 -23.02
CA LEU A 36 -3.88 6.44 -23.85
C LEU A 36 -3.51 7.92 -24.02
N VAL A 37 -3.15 8.61 -22.94
CA VAL A 37 -2.85 10.06 -23.03
C VAL A 37 -1.49 10.30 -23.69
N THR A 38 -0.49 9.46 -23.43
CA THR A 38 0.80 9.52 -24.15
C THR A 38 0.61 9.22 -25.64
N GLY A 39 -0.15 8.18 -25.97
CA GLY A 39 -0.45 7.81 -27.36
C GLY A 39 -1.28 8.87 -28.09
N ALA A 40 -2.30 9.43 -27.44
CA ALA A 40 -3.10 10.53 -27.99
C ALA A 40 -2.25 11.78 -28.20
N GLY A 41 -1.39 12.13 -27.23
CA GLY A 41 -0.44 13.22 -27.36
C GLY A 41 0.51 13.02 -28.54
N ALA A 42 1.07 11.82 -28.70
CA ALA A 42 1.91 11.49 -29.85
C ALA A 42 1.14 11.57 -31.18
N GLY A 43 -0.12 11.09 -31.21
CA GLY A 43 -0.99 11.18 -32.37
C GLY A 43 -1.33 12.62 -32.77
N ILE A 44 -1.61 13.49 -31.80
CA ILE A 44 -1.79 14.94 -32.03
C ILE A 44 -0.49 15.54 -32.57
N GLY A 45 0.65 15.20 -31.96
CA GLY A 45 1.97 15.65 -32.41
C GLY A 45 2.29 15.21 -33.84
N TRP A 46 1.95 13.98 -34.21
CA TRP A 46 2.08 13.45 -35.57
C TRP A 46 1.18 14.19 -36.57
N GLY A 47 -0.05 14.50 -36.18
CA GLY A 47 -1.01 15.26 -36.99
C GLY A 47 -0.56 16.71 -37.23
N VAL A 48 -0.03 17.39 -36.19
CA VAL A 48 0.58 18.73 -36.33
C VAL A 48 1.85 18.67 -37.17
N GLY A 49 2.65 17.63 -36.96
CA GLY A 49 3.90 17.39 -37.67
C GLY A 49 3.72 17.13 -39.17
N ALA A 50 2.55 16.67 -39.59
CA ALA A 50 2.24 16.37 -41.00
C ALA A 50 2.27 17.61 -41.92
N PHE A 51 2.29 18.82 -41.36
CA PHE A 51 2.43 20.08 -42.10
C PHE A 51 3.89 20.49 -42.37
N GLY A 52 4.88 19.71 -41.90
CA GLY A 52 6.30 20.01 -42.09
C GLY A 52 7.10 18.84 -42.69
N GLU A 53 8.41 18.97 -42.67
CA GLU A 53 9.34 17.93 -43.15
C GLU A 53 9.35 16.69 -42.22
N PRO A 54 9.87 15.53 -42.67
CA PRO A 54 9.89 14.30 -41.86
C PRO A 54 10.54 14.46 -40.48
N ASP A 55 11.60 15.25 -40.38
CA ASP A 55 12.28 15.55 -39.10
C ASP A 55 11.39 16.37 -38.16
N PHE A 56 10.63 17.33 -38.71
CA PHE A 56 9.63 18.06 -37.95
C PHE A 56 8.51 17.13 -37.49
N GLN A 57 8.01 16.25 -38.36
CA GLN A 57 6.96 15.30 -38.00
C GLN A 57 7.38 14.35 -36.89
N MET A 58 8.61 13.82 -36.96
CA MET A 58 9.18 12.99 -35.91
C MET A 58 9.31 13.76 -34.58
N THR A 59 9.84 14.99 -34.65
CA THR A 59 10.03 15.86 -33.48
C THR A 59 8.69 16.24 -32.83
N SER A 60 7.69 16.62 -33.61
CA SER A 60 6.35 16.96 -33.13
C SER A 60 5.64 15.75 -32.52
N THR A 61 5.78 14.56 -33.12
CA THR A 61 5.26 13.30 -32.56
C THR A 61 5.87 13.00 -31.20
N PHE A 62 7.21 13.10 -31.10
CA PHE A 62 7.92 12.88 -29.85
C PHE A 62 7.46 13.84 -28.75
N TRP A 63 7.45 15.15 -29.04
CA TRP A 63 7.05 16.16 -28.05
C TRP A 63 5.57 16.06 -27.67
N GLY A 64 4.68 15.74 -28.61
CA GLY A 64 3.28 15.46 -28.32
C GLY A 64 3.14 14.31 -27.32
N GLY A 65 3.88 13.21 -27.53
CA GLY A 65 3.92 12.08 -26.60
C GLY A 65 4.52 12.46 -25.25
N ALA A 66 5.66 13.15 -25.24
CA ALA A 66 6.33 13.59 -24.02
C ALA A 66 5.46 14.52 -23.16
N ILE A 67 4.74 15.46 -23.78
CA ILE A 67 3.78 16.33 -23.09
C ILE A 67 2.61 15.53 -22.53
N GLY A 68 2.02 14.63 -23.33
CA GLY A 68 0.95 13.74 -22.87
C GLY A 68 1.38 12.89 -21.66
N PHE A 69 2.58 12.33 -21.72
CA PHE A 69 3.18 11.61 -20.59
C PHE A 69 3.39 12.50 -19.37
N ALA A 70 3.99 13.69 -19.55
CA ALA A 70 4.29 14.62 -18.46
C ALA A 70 3.02 15.12 -17.76
N LEU A 71 1.96 15.46 -18.51
CA LEU A 71 0.67 15.85 -17.96
C LEU A 71 0.05 14.70 -17.15
N THR A 72 0.05 13.50 -17.71
CA THR A 72 -0.48 12.30 -17.03
C THR A 72 0.31 11.99 -15.77
N ALA A 73 1.64 12.06 -15.84
CA ALA A 73 2.51 11.89 -14.69
C ALA A 73 2.24 12.94 -13.61
N GLY A 74 2.07 14.21 -13.98
CA GLY A 74 1.73 15.28 -13.05
C GLY A 74 0.40 15.04 -12.35
N VAL A 75 -0.67 14.72 -13.08
CA VAL A 75 -2.00 14.45 -12.50
C VAL A 75 -1.97 13.20 -11.62
N LEU A 76 -1.43 12.10 -12.13
CA LEU A 76 -1.39 10.83 -11.40
C LEU A 76 -0.44 10.88 -10.20
N TYR A 77 0.59 11.73 -10.20
CA TYR A 77 1.45 11.91 -9.04
C TYR A 77 0.63 12.30 -7.80
N PHE A 78 -0.35 13.21 -7.94
CA PHE A 78 -1.20 13.63 -6.82
C PHE A 78 -2.34 12.65 -6.53
N LEU A 79 -2.98 12.09 -7.57
CA LEU A 79 -4.17 11.25 -7.38
C LEU A 79 -3.83 9.81 -6.99
N ARG A 80 -2.69 9.27 -7.46
CA ARG A 80 -2.35 7.86 -7.30
C ARG A 80 -2.26 7.47 -5.83
N GLU A 81 -1.55 8.25 -5.02
CA GLU A 81 -1.37 7.88 -3.62
C GLU A 81 -2.71 7.81 -2.89
N TYR A 82 -3.57 8.82 -3.12
CA TYR A 82 -4.92 8.89 -2.56
C TYR A 82 -5.80 7.71 -3.02
N ILE A 83 -5.90 7.48 -4.34
CA ILE A 83 -6.74 6.42 -4.91
C ILE A 83 -6.30 5.05 -4.40
N LEU A 84 -5.01 4.75 -4.50
CA LEU A 84 -4.48 3.44 -4.12
C LEU A 84 -4.64 3.19 -2.63
N TYR A 85 -4.49 4.22 -1.82
CA TYR A 85 -4.64 4.12 -0.38
C TYR A 85 -6.10 3.91 0.04
N ILE A 86 -7.07 4.60 -0.55
CA ILE A 86 -8.49 4.36 -0.26
C ILE A 86 -8.90 2.93 -0.63
N VAL A 87 -8.50 2.46 -1.81
CA VAL A 87 -8.81 1.10 -2.25
C VAL A 87 -8.18 0.08 -1.29
N LYS A 88 -6.94 0.33 -0.85
CA LYS A 88 -6.25 -0.49 0.15
C LYS A 88 -6.99 -0.48 1.49
N ALA A 89 -7.37 0.69 1.99
CA ALA A 89 -8.10 0.86 3.24
C ALA A 89 -9.45 0.12 3.23
N GLY A 90 -10.20 0.23 2.14
CA GLY A 90 -11.46 -0.50 1.96
C GLY A 90 -11.26 -2.01 1.98
N HIS A 91 -10.20 -2.52 1.33
CA HIS A 91 -9.89 -3.94 1.36
C HIS A 91 -9.52 -4.41 2.78
N ILE A 92 -8.73 -3.62 3.51
CA ILE A 92 -8.41 -3.91 4.92
C ILE A 92 -9.68 -3.97 5.76
N ALA A 93 -10.63 -3.04 5.56
CA ALA A 93 -11.89 -3.03 6.31
C ALA A 93 -12.64 -4.35 6.18
N VAL A 94 -12.73 -4.89 4.96
CA VAL A 94 -13.37 -6.17 4.69
C VAL A 94 -12.57 -7.33 5.28
N LEU A 95 -11.23 -7.29 5.19
CA LEU A 95 -10.37 -8.31 5.81
C LEU A 95 -10.54 -8.36 7.33
N VAL A 96 -10.68 -7.21 7.99
CA VAL A 96 -10.92 -7.12 9.43
C VAL A 96 -12.23 -7.79 9.81
N GLU A 97 -13.33 -7.45 9.13
CA GLU A 97 -14.64 -8.07 9.36
C GLU A 97 -14.58 -9.60 9.19
N LEU A 98 -13.91 -10.08 8.15
CA LEU A 98 -13.72 -11.51 7.91
C LEU A 98 -12.82 -12.20 8.94
N ILE A 99 -11.78 -11.52 9.45
CA ILE A 99 -10.89 -12.05 10.49
C ILE A 99 -11.65 -12.22 11.80
N ASP A 100 -12.55 -11.30 12.12
CA ASP A 100 -13.41 -11.36 13.31
C ASP A 100 -14.59 -12.35 13.15
N GLY A 101 -14.71 -12.99 11.98
CA GLY A 101 -15.73 -14.01 11.72
C GLY A 101 -17.07 -13.43 11.27
N ASN A 102 -17.14 -12.13 11.01
CA ASN A 102 -18.36 -11.49 10.52
C ASN A 102 -18.62 -11.84 9.05
N SER A 103 -19.91 -11.83 8.68
CA SER A 103 -20.32 -11.89 7.29
C SER A 103 -20.10 -10.56 6.60
N ILE A 104 -19.74 -10.59 5.33
CA ILE A 104 -19.58 -9.42 4.49
C ILE A 104 -20.52 -9.54 3.28
N PRO A 105 -21.01 -8.42 2.71
CA PRO A 105 -21.79 -8.48 1.48
C PRO A 105 -20.95 -9.07 0.33
N GLU A 106 -21.60 -9.88 -0.51
CA GLU A 106 -20.95 -10.48 -1.68
C GLU A 106 -20.95 -9.54 -2.89
N GLY A 107 -20.10 -9.85 -3.87
CA GLY A 107 -20.04 -9.13 -5.14
C GLY A 107 -19.74 -7.63 -4.99
N ARG A 108 -20.50 -6.79 -5.68
CA ARG A 108 -20.29 -5.32 -5.65
C ARG A 108 -20.63 -4.68 -4.31
N GLY A 109 -21.55 -5.27 -3.54
CA GLY A 109 -21.94 -4.76 -2.22
C GLY A 109 -20.78 -4.74 -1.23
N GLN A 110 -19.77 -5.59 -1.45
CA GLN A 110 -18.53 -5.59 -0.67
C GLN A 110 -17.82 -4.23 -0.71
N ILE A 111 -17.73 -3.63 -1.89
CA ILE A 111 -17.01 -2.36 -2.15
C ILE A 111 -17.75 -1.19 -1.50
N GLU A 112 -19.08 -1.19 -1.59
CA GLU A 112 -19.93 -0.18 -0.96
C GLU A 112 -19.84 -0.25 0.57
N HIS A 113 -19.95 -1.45 1.13
CA HIS A 113 -19.79 -1.68 2.57
C HIS A 113 -18.43 -1.20 3.09
N ALA A 114 -17.34 -1.58 2.41
CA ALA A 114 -16.00 -1.13 2.74
C ALA A 114 -15.83 0.39 2.68
N SER A 115 -16.40 1.02 1.65
CA SER A 115 -16.40 2.48 1.51
C SER A 115 -17.16 3.15 2.66
N GLY A 116 -18.27 2.55 3.09
CA GLY A 116 -19.04 2.98 4.26
C GLY A 116 -18.21 2.92 5.56
N VAL A 117 -17.55 1.79 5.82
CA VAL A 117 -16.69 1.60 7.01
C VAL A 117 -15.57 2.63 7.05
N VAL A 118 -14.90 2.88 5.92
CA VAL A 118 -13.82 3.88 5.85
C VAL A 118 -14.36 5.30 6.08
N LYS A 119 -15.50 5.65 5.48
CA LYS A 119 -16.12 6.99 5.67
C LYS A 119 -16.58 7.21 7.12
N GLU A 120 -17.25 6.23 7.71
CA GLU A 120 -17.76 6.32 9.08
C GLU A 120 -16.63 6.53 10.10
N ARG A 121 -15.50 5.83 9.92
CA ARG A 121 -14.42 5.82 10.91
C ARG A 121 -13.46 6.99 10.78
N PHE A 122 -13.23 7.47 9.56
CA PHE A 122 -12.22 8.51 9.34
C PHE A 122 -12.81 9.89 9.12
N ALA A 123 -14.15 10.03 9.02
CA ALA A 123 -14.95 11.25 8.79
C ALA A 123 -14.57 12.01 7.50
N GLU A 124 -13.29 12.31 7.32
CA GLU A 124 -12.67 12.84 6.14
C GLU A 124 -11.52 11.93 5.70
N ALA A 125 -11.40 11.69 4.38
CA ALA A 125 -10.26 10.96 3.84
C ALA A 125 -8.91 11.66 4.13
N SER A 126 -8.94 12.97 4.40
CA SER A 126 -7.80 13.79 4.84
C SER A 126 -7.18 13.30 6.16
N VAL A 127 -8.01 12.88 7.13
CA VAL A 127 -7.57 12.39 8.45
C VAL A 127 -6.87 11.06 8.29
N LEU A 128 -7.48 10.13 7.56
CA LEU A 128 -6.90 8.82 7.29
C LEU A 128 -5.53 8.94 6.60
N PHE A 129 -5.41 9.84 5.61
CA PHE A 129 -4.16 10.09 4.90
C PHE A 129 -3.10 10.74 5.80
N ALA A 130 -3.49 11.71 6.62
CA ALA A 130 -2.57 12.36 7.54
C ALA A 130 -2.06 11.39 8.63
N ILE A 131 -2.88 10.44 9.08
CA ILE A 131 -2.43 9.34 9.96
C ILE A 131 -1.40 8.47 9.24
N ASP A 132 -1.70 8.01 8.02
CA ASP A 132 -0.78 7.19 7.21
C ASP A 132 0.60 7.86 7.05
N GLN A 133 0.60 9.16 6.71
CA GLN A 133 1.85 9.90 6.56
C GLN A 133 2.65 10.00 7.87
N LEU A 134 1.97 10.18 9.01
CA LEU A 134 2.64 10.18 10.31
C LEU A 134 3.19 8.80 10.66
N VAL A 135 2.40 7.73 10.46
CA VAL A 135 2.80 6.34 10.69
C VAL A 135 4.03 5.98 9.84
N ARG A 136 4.00 6.26 8.53
CA ARG A 136 5.17 6.09 7.65
C ARG A 136 6.37 6.88 8.13
N GLY A 137 6.15 8.09 8.65
CA GLY A 137 7.20 8.90 9.26
C GLY A 137 7.79 8.28 10.54
N VAL A 138 6.97 7.67 11.40
CA VAL A 138 7.43 6.91 12.57
C VAL A 138 8.30 5.75 12.13
N ILE A 139 7.82 4.97 11.16
CA ILE A 139 8.54 3.81 10.68
C ILE A 139 9.86 4.20 9.98
N GLY A 140 9.84 5.30 9.22
CA GLY A 140 11.03 5.88 8.59
C GLY A 140 12.11 6.29 9.60
N ALA A 141 11.70 6.87 10.74
CA ALA A 141 12.63 7.21 11.82
C ALA A 141 13.29 5.96 12.42
N ILE A 142 12.50 4.92 12.70
CA ILE A 142 13.00 3.63 13.24
C ILE A 142 13.98 2.98 12.25
N MET A 143 13.64 2.96 10.96
CA MET A 143 14.54 2.45 9.91
C MET A 143 15.85 3.24 9.84
N GLY A 144 15.78 4.57 9.98
CA GLY A 144 16.95 5.44 9.99
C GLY A 144 17.93 5.09 11.10
N ILE A 145 17.43 4.77 12.30
CA ILE A 145 18.25 4.32 13.44
C ILE A 145 18.95 3.00 13.12
N VAL A 146 18.20 2.00 12.62
CA VAL A 146 18.76 0.69 12.25
C VAL A 146 19.85 0.83 11.18
N GLN A 147 19.62 1.68 10.18
CA GLN A 147 20.59 1.96 9.12
C GLN A 147 21.82 2.71 9.66
N GLY A 148 21.63 3.65 10.58
CA GLY A 148 22.71 4.36 11.26
C GLY A 148 23.65 3.41 11.99
N ILE A 149 23.10 2.52 12.82
CA ILE A 149 23.88 1.50 13.55
C ILE A 149 24.64 0.60 12.55
N ALA A 150 23.97 0.13 11.50
CA ALA A 150 24.58 -0.73 10.50
C ALA A 150 25.73 -0.07 9.73
N SER A 151 25.71 1.26 9.56
CA SER A 151 26.75 2.01 8.85
C SER A 151 28.05 2.16 9.65
N ILE A 152 28.00 2.03 10.98
CA ILE A 152 29.14 2.19 11.88
C ILE A 152 29.92 0.87 12.06
N LEU A 153 29.32 -0.28 11.73
CA LEU A 153 29.94 -1.60 11.91
C LEU A 153 30.83 -1.98 10.70
N PRO A 154 32.17 -2.05 10.86
CA PRO A 154 33.09 -2.39 9.78
C PRO A 154 33.16 -3.92 9.58
N ILE A 155 32.09 -4.52 9.07
CA ILE A 155 32.01 -5.97 8.83
C ILE A 155 32.22 -6.26 7.33
N PRO A 156 33.29 -6.98 6.94
CA PRO A 156 33.47 -7.45 5.56
C PRO A 156 32.27 -8.30 5.09
N GLY A 157 31.75 -8.04 3.89
CA GLY A 157 30.57 -8.76 3.36
C GLY A 157 29.20 -8.26 3.84
N LEU A 158 29.15 -7.34 4.81
CA LEU A 158 27.92 -6.78 5.35
C LEU A 158 27.07 -6.07 4.29
N ARG A 159 27.70 -5.49 3.25
CA ARG A 159 26.99 -4.76 2.17
C ARG A 159 25.97 -5.62 1.41
N ASN A 160 26.30 -6.88 1.12
CA ASN A 160 25.39 -7.78 0.38
C ASN A 160 24.24 -8.25 1.28
N ILE A 161 24.54 -8.59 2.53
CA ILE A 161 23.53 -8.94 3.55
C ILE A 161 22.62 -7.75 3.83
N MET A 162 23.16 -6.53 3.85
CA MET A 162 22.41 -5.30 4.08
C MET A 162 21.37 -5.04 3.00
N GLY A 163 21.62 -5.47 1.76
CA GLY A 163 20.62 -5.41 0.68
C GLY A 163 19.39 -6.26 1.00
N ILE A 164 19.63 -7.48 1.48
CA ILE A 164 18.58 -8.42 1.90
C ILE A 164 17.83 -7.88 3.11
N VAL A 165 18.56 -7.40 4.13
CA VAL A 165 17.97 -6.79 5.33
C VAL A 165 17.14 -5.56 4.96
N LYS A 166 17.60 -4.70 4.05
CA LYS A 166 16.84 -3.55 3.56
C LYS A 166 15.58 -3.98 2.81
N ALA A 167 15.65 -5.00 1.96
CA ALA A 167 14.50 -5.53 1.23
C ALA A 167 13.47 -6.12 2.20
N PHE A 168 13.92 -6.88 3.19
CA PHE A 168 13.11 -7.42 4.27
C PHE A 168 12.44 -6.32 5.09
N LEU A 169 13.22 -5.36 5.61
CA LEU A 169 12.70 -4.26 6.41
C LEU A 169 11.68 -3.46 5.62
N ARG A 170 11.91 -3.19 4.32
CA ARG A 170 10.94 -2.48 3.48
C ARG A 170 9.58 -3.19 3.42
N ILE A 171 9.55 -4.52 3.33
CA ILE A 171 8.30 -5.29 3.36
C ILE A 171 7.68 -5.26 4.75
N ALA A 172 8.45 -5.54 5.79
CA ALA A 172 7.96 -5.52 7.17
C ALA A 172 7.33 -4.16 7.52
N VAL A 173 7.95 -3.08 7.06
CA VAL A 173 7.54 -1.68 7.25
C VAL A 173 6.25 -1.36 6.51
N GLY A 174 6.15 -1.73 5.23
CA GLY A 174 4.93 -1.55 4.43
C GLY A 174 3.83 -2.56 4.74
N LEU A 175 3.89 -3.24 5.88
CA LEU A 175 2.78 -3.99 6.48
C LEU A 175 2.34 -3.35 7.81
N ILE A 176 3.14 -2.44 8.38
CA ILE A 176 2.84 -1.79 9.65
C ILE A 176 1.68 -0.82 9.45
N ASP A 177 1.72 0.04 8.44
CA ASP A 177 0.66 1.01 8.17
C ASP A 177 -0.71 0.33 7.98
N GLU A 178 -0.74 -0.82 7.30
CA GLU A 178 -1.95 -1.64 7.15
C GLU A 178 -2.44 -2.22 8.47
N VAL A 179 -1.52 -2.67 9.32
CA VAL A 179 -1.84 -3.18 10.66
C VAL A 179 -2.40 -2.07 11.55
N ILE A 180 -1.81 -0.87 11.52
CA ILE A 180 -2.29 0.29 12.28
C ILE A 180 -3.70 0.68 11.82
N LEU A 181 -3.92 0.74 10.51
CA LEU A 181 -5.22 1.02 9.93
C LEU A 181 -6.26 -0.04 10.32
N ALA A 182 -5.90 -1.32 10.21
CA ALA A 182 -6.77 -2.42 10.59
C ALA A 182 -7.17 -2.36 12.07
N TYR A 183 -6.23 -2.02 12.97
CA TYR A 183 -6.53 -1.83 14.38
C TYR A 183 -7.56 -0.72 14.61
N SER A 184 -7.39 0.41 13.92
CA SER A 184 -8.35 1.51 13.99
C SER A 184 -9.74 1.13 13.52
N ILE A 185 -9.82 0.36 12.44
CA ILE A 185 -11.10 -0.17 11.94
C ILE A 185 -11.73 -1.15 12.93
N ARG A 186 -10.93 -2.09 13.44
CA ARG A 186 -11.39 -3.16 14.35
C ARG A 186 -11.91 -2.63 15.68
N THR A 187 -11.20 -1.67 16.27
CA THR A 187 -11.54 -1.12 17.59
C THR A 187 -12.70 -0.11 17.56
N ARG A 188 -13.14 0.32 16.38
CA ARG A 188 -14.25 1.27 16.18
C ARG A 188 -14.13 2.53 17.04
N THR A 189 -12.90 2.97 17.30
CA THR A 189 -12.61 4.17 18.09
C THR A 189 -13.13 5.43 17.39
N THR A 190 -13.55 6.42 18.18
CA THR A 190 -13.91 7.75 17.68
C THR A 190 -12.71 8.68 17.56
N ASN A 191 -11.57 8.33 18.17
CA ASN A 191 -10.31 9.06 18.08
C ASN A 191 -9.29 8.26 17.25
N PRO A 192 -9.20 8.52 15.94
CA PRO A 192 -8.35 7.73 15.05
C PRO A 192 -6.85 7.99 15.29
N TRP A 193 -6.48 9.16 15.82
CA TRP A 193 -5.10 9.49 16.19
C TRP A 193 -4.63 8.69 17.41
N ALA A 194 -5.46 8.64 18.45
CA ALA A 194 -5.17 7.87 19.66
C ALA A 194 -5.04 6.37 19.33
N SER A 195 -5.95 5.86 18.51
CA SER A 195 -5.90 4.47 18.06
C SER A 195 -4.63 4.15 17.27
N ALA A 196 -4.22 5.03 16.36
CA ALA A 196 -2.97 4.84 15.62
C ALA A 196 -1.74 4.83 16.56
N GLN A 197 -1.73 5.71 17.56
CA GLN A 197 -0.69 5.75 18.59
C GLN A 197 -0.65 4.45 19.40
N THR A 198 -1.80 4.01 19.93
CA THR A 198 -1.93 2.74 20.65
C THR A 198 -1.46 1.55 19.81
N ALA A 199 -1.91 1.47 18.57
CA ALA A 199 -1.54 0.38 17.67
C ALA A 199 -0.03 0.32 17.40
N LEU A 200 0.61 1.49 17.24
CA LEU A 200 2.05 1.60 17.04
C LEU A 200 2.83 1.10 18.27
N VAL A 201 2.36 1.44 19.48
CA VAL A 201 2.99 0.96 20.73
C VAL A 201 2.81 -0.54 20.88
N LEU A 202 1.59 -1.05 20.66
CA LEU A 202 1.31 -2.49 20.70
C LEU A 202 2.14 -3.28 19.67
N TYR A 203 2.40 -2.69 18.49
CA TYR A 203 3.30 -3.28 17.51
C TYR A 203 4.75 -3.25 18.00
N GLY A 204 5.21 -2.10 18.49
CA GLY A 204 6.55 -1.87 19.00
C GLY A 204 6.91 -2.79 20.16
N GLN A 205 6.04 -2.90 21.17
CA GLN A 205 6.28 -3.77 22.33
C GLN A 205 6.35 -5.25 21.96
N ASN A 206 5.72 -5.64 20.85
CA ASN A 206 5.75 -6.99 20.29
C ASN A 206 6.69 -7.15 19.08
N TYR A 207 7.67 -6.25 18.90
CA TYR A 207 8.51 -6.20 17.69
C TYR A 207 9.16 -7.54 17.33
N LYS A 208 9.60 -8.35 18.31
CA LYS A 208 10.24 -9.65 18.05
C LYS A 208 9.28 -10.59 17.32
N THR A 209 8.05 -10.71 17.80
CA THR A 209 7.01 -11.53 17.19
C THR A 209 6.65 -10.99 15.81
N MET A 210 6.48 -9.67 15.69
CA MET A 210 6.13 -9.05 14.41
C MET A 210 7.21 -9.22 13.35
N LEU A 211 8.48 -8.93 13.68
CA LEU A 211 9.61 -9.05 12.75
C LEU A 211 9.86 -10.50 12.34
N LYS A 212 9.76 -11.45 13.27
CA LYS A 212 9.88 -12.89 12.96
C LYS A 212 8.85 -13.31 11.92
N ASN A 213 7.59 -12.89 12.08
CA ASN A 213 6.51 -13.21 11.15
C ASN A 213 6.66 -12.50 9.81
N ALA A 214 7.01 -11.21 9.83
CA ALA A 214 7.30 -10.46 8.63
C ALA A 214 8.45 -11.07 7.82
N ALA A 215 9.44 -11.68 8.49
CA ALA A 215 10.57 -12.32 7.82
C ALA A 215 10.13 -13.55 7.02
N TRP A 216 9.29 -14.39 7.62
CA TRP A 216 8.67 -15.51 6.92
C TRP A 216 7.75 -15.05 5.79
N LEU A 217 6.93 -14.03 6.03
CA LEU A 217 6.08 -13.47 4.97
C LEU A 217 6.89 -12.89 3.82
N THR A 218 8.04 -12.29 4.08
CA THR A 218 8.96 -11.84 3.05
C THR A 218 9.39 -13.02 2.19
N VAL A 219 9.83 -14.14 2.79
CA VAL A 219 10.21 -15.34 2.04
C VAL A 219 9.05 -15.86 1.19
N PHE A 220 7.85 -16.00 1.76
CA PHE A 220 6.68 -16.49 1.03
C PHE A 220 6.25 -15.55 -0.11
N THR A 221 6.24 -14.25 0.14
CA THR A 221 5.81 -13.25 -0.86
C THR A 221 6.80 -13.15 -2.03
N TYR A 222 8.10 -13.20 -1.78
CA TYR A 222 9.11 -13.25 -2.84
C TYR A 222 9.07 -14.58 -3.61
N GLY A 223 8.93 -15.71 -2.90
CA GLY A 223 8.79 -17.02 -3.54
C GLY A 223 7.56 -17.08 -4.44
N LEU A 224 6.41 -16.61 -3.95
CA LEU A 224 5.17 -16.54 -4.72
C LEU A 224 5.28 -15.57 -5.89
N ALA A 225 5.90 -14.39 -5.70
CA ALA A 225 6.13 -13.43 -6.77
C ALA A 225 7.01 -14.01 -7.88
N PHE A 226 8.03 -14.80 -7.52
CA PHE A 226 8.88 -15.49 -8.48
C PHE A 226 8.11 -16.56 -9.27
N VAL A 227 7.31 -17.39 -8.60
CA VAL A 227 6.45 -18.39 -9.27
C VAL A 227 5.47 -17.70 -10.22
N VAL A 228 4.80 -16.64 -9.76
CA VAL A 228 3.89 -15.83 -10.59
C VAL A 228 4.62 -15.25 -11.80
N PHE A 229 5.81 -14.70 -11.61
CA PHE A 229 6.62 -14.18 -12.70
C PHE A 229 6.88 -15.25 -13.76
N LEU A 230 7.31 -16.46 -13.35
CA LEU A 230 7.53 -17.58 -14.29
C LEU A 230 6.26 -17.95 -15.05
N VAL A 231 5.12 -18.05 -14.36
CA VAL A 231 3.82 -18.34 -14.99
C VAL A 231 3.42 -17.25 -15.99
N MET A 232 3.71 -15.97 -15.67
CA MET A 232 3.37 -14.83 -16.52
C MET A 232 4.30 -14.66 -17.73
N LEU A 233 5.42 -15.39 -17.82
CA LEU A 233 6.27 -15.37 -19.02
C LEU A 233 5.54 -15.87 -20.27
N ALA A 234 4.72 -16.92 -20.14
CA ALA A 234 3.97 -17.49 -21.26
C ALA A 234 2.93 -16.52 -21.87
N PRO A 235 1.98 -15.93 -21.10
CA PRO A 235 1.04 -14.96 -21.65
C PRO A 235 1.75 -13.70 -22.17
N ALA A 236 2.83 -13.26 -21.52
CA ALA A 236 3.61 -12.13 -22.01
C ALA A 236 4.30 -12.42 -23.36
N ALA A 237 4.85 -13.63 -23.53
CA ALA A 237 5.44 -14.08 -24.79
C ALA A 237 4.37 -14.21 -25.89
N ALA A 238 3.18 -14.71 -25.56
CA ALA A 238 2.05 -14.80 -26.48
C ALA A 238 1.62 -13.41 -26.99
N VAL A 239 1.48 -12.43 -26.09
CA VAL A 239 1.17 -11.04 -26.46
C VAL A 239 2.27 -10.44 -27.34
N ALA A 240 3.54 -10.65 -26.99
CA ALA A 240 4.67 -10.14 -27.78
C ALA A 240 4.72 -10.71 -29.20
N TYR A 241 4.38 -11.99 -29.38
CA TYR A 241 4.32 -12.65 -30.68
C TYR A 241 3.22 -12.09 -31.58
N LEU A 242 2.09 -11.68 -30.99
CA LEU A 242 0.92 -11.19 -31.73
C LEU A 242 1.04 -9.73 -32.18
N ILE A 243 2.04 -8.97 -31.72
CA ILE A 243 2.25 -7.57 -32.09
C ILE A 243 3.11 -7.49 -33.38
N PRO A 244 2.56 -6.99 -34.50
CA PRO A 244 3.32 -6.84 -35.75
C PRO A 244 4.52 -5.89 -35.55
N GLY A 245 5.70 -6.28 -36.06
CA GLY A 245 6.94 -5.49 -35.93
C GLY A 245 7.89 -5.91 -34.82
N GLY A 246 7.59 -6.98 -34.07
CA GLY A 246 8.58 -7.70 -33.26
C GLY A 246 9.24 -6.85 -32.17
N TRP A 247 8.45 -6.20 -31.33
CA TRP A 247 8.99 -5.48 -30.16
C TRP A 247 9.37 -6.48 -29.06
N SER A 248 10.48 -7.20 -29.21
CA SER A 248 10.98 -8.19 -28.26
C SER A 248 11.20 -7.61 -26.85
N ALA A 249 11.53 -6.32 -26.75
CA ALA A 249 11.58 -5.59 -25.48
C ALA A 249 10.19 -5.40 -24.83
N GLY A 250 9.13 -5.34 -25.63
CA GLY A 250 7.73 -5.22 -25.16
C GLY A 250 7.27 -6.44 -24.37
N GLY A 251 7.65 -7.66 -24.79
CA GLY A 251 7.30 -8.90 -24.07
C GLY A 251 7.81 -8.94 -22.63
N PHE A 252 9.04 -8.46 -22.39
CA PHE A 252 9.59 -8.34 -21.04
C PHE A 252 8.86 -7.27 -20.21
N ILE A 253 8.51 -6.13 -20.82
CA ILE A 253 7.72 -5.07 -20.17
C ILE A 253 6.33 -5.60 -19.80
N PHE A 254 5.65 -6.31 -20.69
CA PHE A 254 4.36 -6.95 -20.41
C PHE A 254 4.48 -7.97 -19.28
N ALA A 255 5.50 -8.83 -19.29
CA ALA A 255 5.75 -9.79 -18.21
C ALA A 255 5.92 -9.09 -16.86
N LEU A 256 6.67 -7.98 -16.82
CA LEU A 256 6.84 -7.16 -15.62
C LEU A 256 5.53 -6.52 -15.16
N VAL A 257 4.72 -5.97 -16.08
CA VAL A 257 3.42 -5.35 -15.76
C VAL A 257 2.43 -6.41 -15.24
N PHE A 258 2.33 -7.57 -15.89
CA PHE A 258 1.48 -8.68 -15.43
C PHE A 258 1.94 -9.20 -14.07
N ALA A 259 3.24 -9.44 -13.88
CA ALA A 259 3.79 -9.89 -12.60
C ALA A 259 3.54 -8.85 -11.49
N TRP A 260 3.68 -7.55 -11.80
CA TRP A 260 3.38 -6.47 -10.88
C TRP A 260 1.88 -6.42 -10.52
N ALA A 261 0.99 -6.59 -11.51
CA ALA A 261 -0.45 -6.59 -11.29
C ALA A 261 -0.88 -7.75 -10.37
N VAL A 262 -0.39 -8.97 -10.63
CA VAL A 262 -0.69 -10.13 -9.77
C VAL A 262 -0.10 -9.95 -8.37
N LYS A 263 1.12 -9.40 -8.26
CA LYS A 263 1.72 -9.08 -6.96
C LYS A 263 0.84 -8.11 -6.16
N ALA A 264 0.43 -7.01 -6.77
CA ALA A 264 -0.36 -5.96 -6.11
C ALA A 264 -1.81 -6.40 -5.79
N ALA A 265 -2.36 -7.31 -6.59
CA ALA A 265 -3.73 -7.77 -6.45
C ALA A 265 -3.90 -8.96 -5.51
N VAL A 266 -2.93 -9.88 -5.46
CA VAL A 266 -3.07 -11.16 -4.74
C VAL A 266 -2.06 -11.30 -3.60
N ILE A 267 -0.79 -11.06 -3.90
CA ILE A 267 0.30 -11.31 -2.94
C ILE A 267 0.27 -10.31 -1.78
N GLU A 268 0.01 -9.03 -2.10
CA GLU A 268 -0.09 -7.98 -1.08
C GLU A 268 -1.28 -8.21 -0.12
N PRO A 269 -2.52 -8.43 -0.57
CA PRO A 269 -3.63 -8.79 0.33
C PRO A 269 -3.39 -10.04 1.15
N PHE A 270 -2.71 -11.05 0.59
CA PHE A 270 -2.31 -12.25 1.34
C PHE A 270 -1.36 -11.89 2.49
N ALA A 271 -0.34 -11.08 2.24
CA ALA A 271 0.63 -10.66 3.25
C ALA A 271 -0.04 -9.84 4.36
N ILE A 272 -0.95 -8.92 3.98
CA ILE A 272 -1.77 -8.15 4.92
C ILE A 272 -2.61 -9.11 5.77
N ALA A 273 -3.42 -9.98 5.15
CA ALA A 273 -4.28 -10.91 5.87
C ALA A 273 -3.51 -11.82 6.84
N ALA A 274 -2.29 -12.22 6.48
CA ALA A 274 -1.41 -12.98 7.35
C ALA A 274 -0.88 -12.13 8.53
N MET A 275 -0.39 -10.92 8.29
CA MET A 275 0.08 -10.04 9.36
C MET A 275 -1.03 -9.63 10.31
N LEU A 276 -2.24 -9.39 9.82
CA LEU A 276 -3.39 -9.06 10.66
C LEU A 276 -3.72 -10.21 11.64
N GLN A 277 -3.64 -11.46 11.20
CA GLN A 277 -3.80 -12.62 12.10
C GLN A 277 -2.77 -12.62 13.22
N VAL A 278 -1.48 -12.39 12.88
CA VAL A 278 -0.40 -12.37 13.87
C VAL A 278 -0.62 -11.22 14.85
N TYR A 279 -0.84 -10.02 14.32
CA TYR A 279 -0.96 -8.82 15.13
C TYR A 279 -2.15 -8.91 16.10
N PHE A 280 -3.34 -9.20 15.60
CA PHE A 280 -4.54 -9.26 16.42
C PHE A 280 -4.52 -10.35 17.48
N LYS A 281 -3.93 -11.51 17.16
CA LYS A 281 -3.69 -12.57 18.15
C LYS A 281 -2.65 -12.16 19.20
N THR A 282 -1.61 -11.44 18.78
CA THR A 282 -0.50 -11.09 19.68
C THR A 282 -0.91 -10.04 20.69
N ILE A 283 -1.70 -9.05 20.29
CA ILE A 283 -2.11 -7.93 21.15
C ILE A 283 -3.33 -8.26 22.03
N GLU A 284 -3.87 -9.47 21.94
CA GLU A 284 -5.08 -9.86 22.66
C GLU A 284 -4.89 -9.69 24.18
N GLY A 285 -5.76 -8.89 24.81
CA GLY A 285 -5.68 -8.57 26.23
C GLY A 285 -4.51 -7.66 26.65
N GLN A 286 -3.69 -7.17 25.71
CA GLN A 286 -2.58 -6.27 26.02
C GLN A 286 -3.03 -4.81 26.06
N VAL A 287 -2.34 -4.03 26.89
CA VAL A 287 -2.40 -2.57 26.90
C VAL A 287 -1.04 -2.00 26.49
N PRO A 288 -0.98 -0.74 26.01
CA PRO A 288 0.29 -0.06 25.72
C PRO A 288 1.19 0.02 26.96
N ASP A 289 2.42 -0.47 26.84
CA ASP A 289 3.45 -0.35 27.85
C ASP A 289 4.00 1.10 27.87
N PRO A 290 3.95 1.83 29.00
CA PRO A 290 4.48 3.18 29.12
C PRO A 290 5.95 3.30 28.71
N GLU A 291 6.79 2.29 28.98
CA GLU A 291 8.20 2.33 28.60
C GLU A 291 8.35 2.34 27.07
N TRP A 292 7.49 1.60 26.37
CA TRP A 292 7.46 1.61 24.91
C TRP A 292 6.89 2.91 24.32
N VAL A 293 5.94 3.55 25.00
CA VAL A 293 5.47 4.89 24.64
C VAL A 293 6.66 5.85 24.65
N ASP A 294 7.40 5.89 25.76
CA ASP A 294 8.54 6.81 25.93
C ASP A 294 9.66 6.53 24.93
N ARG A 295 9.98 5.25 24.68
CA ARG A 295 10.99 4.85 23.69
C ARG A 295 10.62 5.31 22.28
N ILE A 296 9.36 5.12 21.86
CA ILE A 296 8.92 5.50 20.52
C ILE A 296 8.81 7.03 20.39
N ASP A 297 8.36 7.72 21.45
CA ASP A 297 8.32 9.18 21.48
C ASP A 297 9.73 9.79 21.35
N GLY A 298 10.69 9.28 22.11
CA GLY A 298 12.09 9.71 22.03
C GLY A 298 12.71 9.45 20.65
N ALA A 299 12.33 8.36 19.99
CA ALA A 299 12.84 7.99 18.68
C ALA A 299 12.16 8.72 17.51
N SER A 300 10.91 9.20 17.66
CA SER A 300 10.13 9.74 16.55
C SER A 300 9.29 10.97 16.90
N LYS A 301 9.70 12.11 16.33
CA LYS A 301 8.89 13.35 16.31
C LYS A 301 7.49 13.15 15.71
N LYS A 302 7.34 12.19 14.79
CA LYS A 302 6.05 11.91 14.14
C LYS A 302 5.10 11.17 15.09
N PHE A 303 5.64 10.33 15.96
CA PHE A 303 4.87 9.66 17.01
C PHE A 303 4.38 10.67 18.05
N ARG A 304 5.25 11.60 18.46
CA ARG A 304 4.84 12.72 19.34
C ARG A 304 3.69 13.53 18.74
N LYS A 305 3.80 13.87 17.46
CA LYS A 305 2.75 14.59 16.72
C LYS A 305 1.43 13.79 16.63
N LEU A 306 1.48 12.46 16.60
CA LEU A 306 0.27 11.63 16.71
C LEU A 306 -0.40 11.82 18.08
N GLY A 307 0.38 11.79 19.17
CA GLY A 307 -0.11 12.04 20.52
C GLY A 307 -0.69 13.45 20.72
N GLU A 308 -0.01 14.47 20.20
CA GLU A 308 -0.51 15.86 20.21
C GLU A 308 -1.87 15.98 19.51
N ARG A 309 -2.03 15.36 18.33
CA ARG A 309 -3.30 15.34 17.60
C ARG A 309 -4.37 14.52 18.30
N ALA A 310 -3.99 13.42 18.96
CA ALA A 310 -4.89 12.62 19.76
C ALA A 310 -5.46 13.41 20.94
N ALA A 311 -4.62 14.19 21.63
CA ALA A 311 -5.04 15.05 22.74
C ALA A 311 -5.91 16.23 22.27
N ALA A 312 -5.63 16.80 21.10
CA ALA A 312 -6.43 17.88 20.51
C ALA A 312 -7.73 17.41 19.82
N TRP A 313 -7.96 16.09 19.74
CA TRP A 313 -9.12 15.54 19.07
C TRP A 313 -10.38 15.76 19.93
N GLY A 314 -11.38 16.43 19.36
CA GLY A 314 -12.64 16.76 20.05
C GLY A 314 -12.65 18.12 20.75
N SER A 315 -11.50 18.75 21.02
CA SER A 315 -11.44 20.14 21.49
C SER A 315 -11.59 21.18 20.37
N THR A 316 -11.55 20.73 19.12
CA THR A 316 -11.66 21.53 17.88
C THR A 316 -12.98 21.36 17.13
N ARG A 317 -13.93 20.57 17.64
CA ARG A 317 -15.31 20.63 17.13
C ARG A 317 -15.98 21.88 17.71
N PRO A 318 -16.49 22.82 16.90
CA PRO A 318 -17.45 23.78 17.41
C PRO A 318 -18.57 22.99 18.08
N ALA A 319 -18.98 23.43 19.26
CA ALA A 319 -20.21 22.98 19.86
C ALA A 319 -21.36 23.42 18.94
N ASP A 320 -21.75 22.59 17.97
CA ASP A 320 -23.05 22.72 17.33
C ASP A 320 -24.10 22.36 18.38
N GLY A 321 -24.61 23.39 19.06
CA GLY A 321 -25.66 23.22 20.05
C GLY A 321 -25.92 24.41 20.95
N SER A 322 -26.56 25.45 20.42
CA SER A 322 -27.79 25.95 21.05
C SER A 322 -28.65 26.72 20.05
N ALA A 323 -29.71 26.07 19.61
CA ALA A 323 -30.92 26.75 19.21
C ALA A 323 -31.33 27.71 20.32
N GLN A 324 -31.38 29.01 20.01
CA GLN A 324 -32.13 30.01 20.74
C GLN A 324 -32.92 30.83 19.73
N ALA A 325 -34.18 30.44 19.53
CA ALA A 325 -35.37 31.30 19.49
C ALA A 325 -36.58 30.43 19.11
#